data_AF-A0A7C3NSR8-F1
#
_entry.id   AF-A0A7C3NSR8-F1
#
_cell.length_a   1.000
_cell.length_b   1.000
_cell.length_c   1.000
_cell.angle_alpha   90.00
_cell.angle_beta   90.00
_cell.angle_gamma   90.00
#
_symmetry.space_group_name_H-M   'P 1'
#
loop_
_entity.id
_entity.type
_entity.pdbx_description
1 polymer ?
#
loop_
_entity_poly.entity_id
_entity_poly.type
_entity_poly.pdbx_seq_one_letter_code
_entity_poly.pdbx_strand_id
1 'polypeptide(L)'
;MYTTTVSGEAQIKAGRVKVLGIADSKRTPVLPEVPTLAEQGVKNAEAIVWFGMSGPAKLPRAIVEKLNREVNVALGMADVKQRLDQLGLVVTGGTPEKFDAFIKSEALRLAGLIKAGAVQVE
;
A
#
# COMPACT_ATOMS: atom_id res chain seq x y z
N MET A 1 -4.95 6.85 16.95
CA MET A 1 -5.41 7.25 15.60
C MET A 1 -4.50 6.58 14.60
N TYR A 2 -5.07 5.79 13.68
CA TYR A 2 -4.34 5.25 12.53
C TYR A 2 -4.41 6.26 11.38
N THR A 3 -3.30 6.54 10.72
CA THR A 3 -3.21 7.45 9.56
C THR A 3 -2.23 6.87 8.56
N THR A 4 -2.36 7.24 7.28
CA THR A 4 -1.32 6.96 6.29
C THR A 4 -0.24 8.04 6.34
N THR A 5 0.95 7.72 5.83
CA THR A 5 2.04 8.70 5.64
C THR A 5 1.58 9.86 4.77
N VAL A 6 0.87 9.57 3.67
CA VAL A 6 0.32 10.56 2.73
C VAL A 6 -0.55 11.60 3.44
N SER A 7 -1.43 11.20 4.36
CA SER A 7 -2.34 12.12 5.07
C SER A 7 -1.74 12.72 6.35
N GLY A 8 -0.74 12.07 6.94
CA GLY A 8 -0.14 12.47 8.22
C GLY A 8 1.12 13.34 8.11
N GLU A 9 1.73 13.43 6.93
CA GLU A 9 3.07 13.98 6.72
C GLU A 9 3.28 15.36 7.34
N ALA A 10 2.36 16.30 7.11
CA ALA A 10 2.47 17.67 7.62
C ALA A 10 2.49 17.73 9.15
N GLN A 11 1.69 16.89 9.82
CA GLN A 11 1.63 16.86 11.29
C GLN A 11 2.87 16.18 11.88
N ILE A 12 3.37 15.14 11.23
CA ILE A 12 4.59 14.43 11.61
C ILE A 12 5.79 15.37 11.49
N LYS A 13 5.97 16.04 10.35
CA LYS A 13 7.05 17.01 10.12
C LYS A 13 6.96 18.22 11.05
N ALA A 14 5.74 18.65 11.41
CA ALA A 14 5.53 19.74 12.36
C ALA A 14 5.75 19.32 13.83
N GLY A 15 6.06 18.05 14.13
CA GLY A 15 6.26 17.55 15.50
C GLY A 15 4.99 17.54 16.35
N ARG A 16 3.81 17.68 15.74
CA ARG A 16 2.52 17.75 16.44
C ARG A 16 1.97 16.37 16.82
N VAL A 17 2.53 15.32 16.22
CA VAL A 17 2.15 13.93 16.50
C VAL A 17 3.40 13.09 16.73
N LYS A 18 3.28 12.10 17.61
CA LYS A 18 4.29 11.07 17.83
C LYS A 18 3.88 9.79 17.11
N VAL A 19 4.67 9.33 16.16
CA VAL A 19 4.44 8.06 15.47
C VAL A 19 4.90 6.92 16.39
N LEU A 20 4.00 5.98 16.67
CA LEU A 20 4.25 4.87 17.60
C LEU A 20 4.65 3.57 16.90
N GLY A 21 4.28 3.40 15.63
CA GLY A 21 4.65 2.23 14.87
C GLY A 21 4.14 2.26 13.44
N ILE A 22 4.81 1.51 12.57
CA ILE A 22 4.41 1.28 11.18
C ILE A 22 3.59 0.00 11.09
N ALA A 23 2.38 0.08 10.52
CA ALA A 23 1.46 -1.05 10.34
C ALA A 23 1.71 -1.81 9.02
N ASP A 24 2.98 -2.03 8.70
CA ASP A 24 3.46 -2.78 7.53
C ASP A 24 4.46 -3.84 8.03
N SER A 25 4.69 -4.86 7.22
CA SER A 25 5.73 -5.88 7.35
C SER A 25 7.14 -5.30 7.45
N LYS A 26 7.36 -4.11 6.88
CA LYS A 26 8.66 -3.42 6.82
C LYS A 26 8.54 -1.97 7.26
N ARG A 27 9.65 -1.42 7.75
CA ARG A 27 9.75 0.02 8.03
C ARG A 27 9.64 0.82 6.74
N THR A 28 9.08 2.03 6.85
CA THR A 28 9.01 2.96 5.71
C THR A 28 10.33 3.74 5.57
N PRO A 29 10.83 3.96 4.34
CA PRO A 29 12.00 4.82 4.11
C PRO A 29 11.82 6.27 4.57
N VAL A 30 10.58 6.73 4.73
CA VAL A 30 10.26 8.10 5.15
C VAL A 30 10.45 8.30 6.67
N LEU A 31 10.32 7.22 7.45
CA LEU A 31 10.46 7.19 8.91
C LEU A 31 11.25 5.94 9.35
N PRO A 32 12.51 5.79 8.92
CA PRO A 32 13.30 4.57 9.12
C PRO A 32 13.55 4.22 10.60
N GLU A 33 13.53 5.23 11.47
CA GLU A 33 13.70 5.10 12.91
C GLU A 33 12.47 4.50 13.62
N VAL A 34 11.28 4.60 13.03
CA VAL A 34 10.04 4.11 13.63
C VAL A 34 9.92 2.60 13.43
N PRO A 35 9.76 1.80 14.51
CA PRO A 35 9.61 0.36 14.39
C PRO A 35 8.27 -0.04 13.78
N THR A 36 8.20 -1.23 13.20
CA THR A 36 6.90 -1.81 12.82
C THR A 36 6.13 -2.25 14.06
N LEU A 37 4.82 -2.43 13.94
CA LEU A 37 4.01 -3.04 15.01
C LEU A 37 4.41 -4.50 15.26
N ALA A 38 4.86 -5.21 14.22
CA ALA A 38 5.35 -6.58 14.31
C ALA A 38 6.65 -6.68 15.12
N GLU A 39 7.60 -5.74 14.91
CA GLU A 39 8.83 -5.63 15.71
C GLU A 39 8.55 -5.37 17.20
N GLN A 40 7.39 -4.80 17.50
CA GLN A 40 6.91 -4.53 18.86
C GLN A 40 6.06 -5.67 19.44
N GLY A 41 5.96 -6.81 18.75
CA GLY A 41 5.25 -8.01 19.22
C GLY A 41 3.76 -8.04 18.87
N VAL A 42 3.22 -7.05 18.16
CA VAL A 42 1.83 -7.07 17.68
C VAL A 42 1.76 -7.92 16.41
N LYS A 43 1.28 -9.15 16.55
CA LYS A 43 1.12 -10.10 15.44
C LYS A 43 -0.01 -9.67 14.51
N ASN A 44 0.15 -9.95 13.22
CA ASN A 44 -0.86 -9.69 12.18
C ASN A 44 -1.36 -8.23 12.14
N ALA A 45 -0.49 -7.29 12.51
CA ALA A 45 -0.79 -5.85 12.56
C ALA A 45 -0.67 -5.14 11.21
N GLU A 46 -0.62 -5.89 10.11
CA GLU A 46 -0.54 -5.34 8.77
C GLU A 46 -1.88 -4.71 8.38
N ALA A 47 -1.83 -3.39 8.25
CA ALA A 47 -2.91 -2.57 7.73
C ALA A 47 -2.24 -1.59 6.76
N ILE A 48 -2.08 -2.03 5.52
CA ILE A 48 -1.47 -1.24 4.45
C ILE A 48 -2.55 -0.70 3.52
N VAL A 49 -2.38 0.54 3.08
CA VAL A 49 -3.17 1.13 1.99
C VAL A 49 -2.36 0.98 0.71
N TRP A 50 -2.98 0.38 -0.31
CA TRP A 50 -2.36 0.14 -1.60
C TRP A 50 -3.17 0.77 -2.72
N PHE A 51 -2.49 1.04 -3.83
CA PHE A 51 -3.08 1.58 -5.04
C PHE A 51 -2.71 0.71 -6.22
N GLY A 52 -3.60 0.60 -7.19
CA GLY A 52 -3.33 -0.07 -8.45
C GLY A 52 -4.36 0.26 -9.51
N MET A 53 -4.19 -0.34 -10.68
CA MET A 53 -5.02 -0.05 -11.85
C MET A 53 -5.77 -1.31 -12.28
N SER A 54 -7.07 -1.14 -12.54
CA SER A 54 -7.95 -2.18 -13.07
C SER A 54 -8.61 -1.71 -14.36
N GLY A 55 -9.01 -2.66 -15.20
CA GLY A 55 -9.74 -2.41 -16.44
C GLY A 55 -10.99 -3.28 -16.52
N PRO A 56 -11.80 -3.15 -17.60
CA PRO A 56 -12.97 -3.99 -17.81
C PRO A 56 -12.63 -5.49 -17.82
N ALA A 57 -13.53 -6.33 -17.29
CA ALA A 57 -13.29 -7.77 -17.12
C ALA A 57 -12.96 -8.52 -18.43
N LYS A 58 -13.38 -7.99 -19.58
CA LYS A 58 -13.15 -8.58 -20.91
C LYS A 58 -12.08 -7.84 -21.72
N LEU A 59 -11.23 -7.05 -21.08
CA LEU A 59 -10.16 -6.33 -21.76
C LEU A 59 -9.21 -7.36 -22.42
N PRO A 60 -8.89 -7.25 -23.73
CA PRO A 60 -8.02 -8.20 -24.39
C PRO A 60 -6.63 -8.28 -23.73
N ARG A 61 -6.09 -9.49 -23.62
CA ARG A 61 -4.81 -9.76 -22.93
C ARG A 61 -3.66 -8.88 -23.45
N ALA A 62 -3.56 -8.71 -24.76
CA ALA A 62 -2.54 -7.87 -25.37
C ALA A 62 -2.59 -6.40 -24.91
N ILE A 63 -3.79 -5.87 -24.63
CA ILE A 63 -3.97 -4.51 -24.10
C ILE A 63 -3.56 -4.45 -22.63
N VAL A 64 -3.92 -5.46 -21.84
CA VAL A 64 -3.49 -5.57 -20.42
C VAL A 64 -1.97 -5.56 -20.32
N GLU A 65 -1.30 -6.37 -21.14
CA GLU A 65 0.17 -6.45 -21.16
C GLU A 65 0.82 -5.15 -21.62
N LYS A 66 0.26 -4.50 -22.65
CA LYS A 66 0.74 -3.19 -23.11
C LYS A 66 0.62 -2.16 -22.00
N LEU A 67 -0.56 -2.01 -21.38
CA LEU A 67 -0.77 -1.04 -20.30
C LEU A 67 0.12 -1.32 -19.09
N ASN A 68 0.26 -2.58 -18.68
CA ASN A 68 1.15 -2.94 -17.58
C ASN A 68 2.60 -2.58 -17.87
N ARG A 69 3.07 -2.81 -19.09
CA ARG A 69 4.43 -2.43 -19.52
C ARG A 69 4.63 -0.92 -19.41
N GLU A 70 3.75 -0.13 -20.00
CA GLU A 70 3.87 1.34 -19.97
C GLU A 70 3.78 1.90 -18.54
N VAL A 71 2.92 1.33 -17.68
CA VAL A 71 2.86 1.70 -16.27
C VAL A 71 4.16 1.38 -15.55
N ASN A 72 4.73 0.18 -15.76
CA ASN A 72 6.02 -0.18 -15.14
C ASN A 72 7.16 0.73 -15.63
N VAL A 73 7.14 1.15 -16.90
CA VAL A 73 8.10 2.15 -17.43
C VAL A 73 7.93 3.49 -16.71
N ALA A 74 6.70 4.00 -16.63
CA ALA A 74 6.41 5.27 -15.95
C ALA A 74 6.81 5.23 -14.46
N LEU A 75 6.52 4.14 -13.75
CA LEU A 75 6.93 3.93 -12.36
C LEU A 75 8.46 3.87 -12.17
N GLY A 76 9.21 3.58 -13.24
CA GLY A 76 10.67 3.61 -13.25
C GLY A 76 11.28 4.98 -13.57
N MET A 77 10.48 5.97 -14.01
CA MET A 77 10.97 7.32 -14.29
C MET A 77 11.32 8.05 -13.00
N ALA A 78 12.44 8.78 -13.01
CA ALA A 78 13.01 9.38 -11.79
C ALA A 78 12.09 10.44 -11.16
N ASP A 79 11.44 11.27 -11.98
CA ASP A 79 10.49 12.29 -11.57
C ASP A 79 9.22 11.68 -10.96
N VAL A 80 8.69 10.62 -11.58
CA VAL A 80 7.54 9.86 -11.07
C VAL A 80 7.88 9.23 -9.73
N LYS A 81 9.01 8.53 -9.66
CA LYS A 81 9.48 7.90 -8.42
C LYS A 81 9.65 8.93 -7.30
N GLN A 82 10.34 10.04 -7.58
CA GLN A 82 10.53 11.12 -6.62
C GLN A 82 9.19 11.68 -6.11
N ARG A 83 8.21 11.84 -7.00
CA ARG A 83 6.89 12.35 -6.61
C ARG A 83 6.12 11.36 -5.74
N LEU A 84 6.19 10.06 -6.05
CA LEU A 84 5.56 9.02 -5.24
C LEU A 84 6.24 8.87 -3.87
N ASP A 85 7.57 8.93 -3.84
CA ASP A 85 8.36 8.90 -2.59
C ASP A 85 8.01 10.10 -1.70
N GLN A 86 7.83 11.30 -2.27
CA GLN A 86 7.36 12.49 -1.53
C GLN A 86 5.99 12.30 -0.90
N LEU A 87 5.10 11.56 -1.56
CA LEU A 87 3.79 11.21 -1.00
C LEU A 87 3.89 10.05 0.01
N GLY A 88 5.07 9.47 0.21
CA GLY A 88 5.28 8.31 1.07
C GLY A 88 4.72 7.01 0.50
N LEU A 89 4.60 6.91 -0.84
CA LEU A 89 4.18 5.72 -1.55
C LEU A 89 5.41 4.90 -1.95
N VAL A 90 5.33 3.58 -1.75
CA VAL A 90 6.39 2.66 -2.19
C VAL A 90 5.99 2.04 -3.52
N VAL A 91 6.83 2.23 -4.54
CA VAL A 91 6.62 1.64 -5.86
C VAL A 91 6.92 0.15 -5.83
N THR A 92 5.90 -0.67 -6.08
CA THR A 92 6.03 -2.14 -6.17
C THR A 92 6.12 -2.63 -7.62
N GLY A 93 5.33 -2.04 -8.53
CA GLY A 93 5.19 -2.50 -9.91
C GLY A 93 4.78 -3.99 -10.02
N GLY A 94 5.15 -4.63 -11.13
CA GLY A 94 5.04 -6.09 -11.31
C GLY A 94 4.13 -6.51 -12.46
N THR A 95 3.67 -7.77 -12.43
CA THR A 95 2.85 -8.36 -13.48
C THR A 95 1.35 -8.26 -13.17
N PRO A 96 0.48 -8.28 -14.19
CA PRO A 96 -0.98 -8.34 -13.98
C PRO A 96 -1.38 -9.53 -13.09
N GLU A 97 -0.77 -10.71 -13.29
CA GLU A 97 -1.08 -11.93 -12.53
C GLU A 97 -0.77 -11.79 -11.05
N LYS A 98 0.37 -11.16 -10.73
CA LYS A 98 0.77 -10.92 -9.34
C LYS A 98 -0.21 -9.98 -8.65
N PHE A 99 -0.65 -8.93 -9.37
CA PHE A 99 -1.63 -7.99 -8.83
C PHE A 99 -3.02 -8.64 -8.65
N ASP A 100 -3.42 -9.50 -9.60
CA ASP A 100 -4.68 -10.25 -9.54
C ASP A 100 -4.70 -11.23 -8.35
N ALA A 101 -3.58 -11.91 -8.09
CA ALA A 101 -3.41 -12.77 -6.93
C ALA A 101 -3.46 -11.97 -5.62
N PHE A 102 -2.82 -10.79 -5.58
CA PHE A 102 -2.83 -9.91 -4.42
C PHE A 102 -4.24 -9.42 -4.07
N ILE A 103 -5.01 -8.94 -5.06
CA ILE A 103 -6.40 -8.51 -4.84
C ILE A 103 -7.25 -9.66 -4.27
N LYS A 104 -7.10 -10.88 -4.82
CA LYS A 104 -7.82 -12.06 -4.32
C LYS A 104 -7.46 -12.38 -2.88
N SER A 105 -6.17 -12.34 -2.52
CA SER A 105 -5.74 -12.57 -1.14
C SER A 105 -6.27 -11.51 -0.18
N GLU A 106 -6.30 -10.24 -0.62
CA GLU A 106 -6.76 -9.15 0.23
C GLU A 106 -8.28 -9.20 0.43
N ALA A 107 -9.04 -9.51 -0.63
CA ALA A 107 -10.47 -9.74 -0.52
C ALA A 107 -10.80 -10.88 0.46
N LEU A 108 -10.05 -11.98 0.42
CA LEU A 108 -10.22 -13.10 1.36
C LEU A 108 -9.88 -12.69 2.80
N ARG A 109 -8.78 -11.95 3.00
CA ARG A 109 -8.36 -11.46 4.32
C ARG A 109 -9.41 -10.55 4.93
N LEU A 110 -9.88 -9.55 4.17
CA LEU A 110 -10.89 -8.60 4.62
C LEU A 110 -12.24 -9.27 4.89
N ALA A 111 -12.66 -10.21 4.04
CA ALA A 111 -13.87 -11.00 4.29
C ALA A 111 -13.78 -11.81 5.59
N GLY A 112 -12.59 -12.34 5.91
CA GLY A 112 -12.33 -13.01 7.19
C GLY A 112 -12.51 -12.09 8.39
N LEU A 113 -11.96 -10.86 8.32
CA LEU A 113 -12.08 -9.86 9.38
C LEU A 113 -13.53 -9.42 9.60
N ILE A 114 -14.28 -9.19 8.52
CA ILE A 114 -15.70 -8.83 8.59
C ILE A 114 -16.51 -9.95 9.25
N LYS A 115 -16.29 -11.21 8.82
CA LYS A 115 -17.00 -12.38 9.39
C LYS A 115 -16.68 -12.60 10.87
N ALA A 116 -15.47 -12.28 11.30
CA ALA A 116 -15.07 -12.35 12.71
C ALA A 116 -15.70 -11.22 13.57
N GLY A 117 -16.42 -10.27 12.96
CA GLY A 117 -17.02 -9.13 13.66
C GLY A 117 -16.02 -8.03 14.02
N ALA A 118 -14.80 -8.07 13.46
CA ALA A 118 -13.76 -7.08 13.74
C ALA A 118 -13.96 -5.76 12.99
N VAL A 119 -14.81 -5.74 11.95
CA VAL A 119 -15.14 -4.56 11.14
C VAL A 119 -16.62 -4.61 10.78
N GLN A 120 -17.35 -3.55 11.11
CA GLN A 120 -18.72 -3.32 10.66
C GLN A 120 -18.74 -2.08 9.76
N VAL A 121 -19.46 -2.17 8.64
CA VAL A 121 -19.75 -1.02 7.80
C VAL A 121 -21.02 -0.41 8.38
N GLU A 122 -20.93 0.78 8.95
CA GLU A 122 -22.11 1.63 9.23
C GLU A 122 -22.70 2.19 7.94
#